data_AF-A0A428T4V4-F1
#
_entry.id   AF-A0A428T4V4-F1
#
_cell.length_a   1.000
_cell.length_b   1.000
_cell.length_c   1.000
_cell.angle_alpha   90.00
_cell.angle_beta   90.00
_cell.angle_gamma   90.00
#
_symmetry.space_group_name_H-M   'P 1'
#
loop_
_entity.id
_entity.type
_entity.pdbx_description
1 polymer ?
#
loop_
_entity_poly.entity_id
_entity_poly.type
_entity_poly.pdbx_seq_one_letter_code
_entity_poly.pdbx_strand_id
1 'polypeptide(L)'
;MADAPKGSALFAECAVAFVSSSALTPKLISELSSLLEDHGATICEPRRDGSIPIEKVTHIISNTIDFPQFTESQAVMIPVVTTQWITSSLTRRKTSTDPTILS
;
A
#
# COMPACT_ATOMS: atom_id res chain seq x y z
N MET A 1 12.27 11.93 -28.66
CA MET A 1 12.15 10.88 -27.63
C MET A 1 10.70 10.89 -27.17
N ALA A 2 9.93 9.86 -27.49
CA ALA A 2 8.57 9.72 -27.00
C ALA A 2 8.64 9.05 -25.63
N ASP A 3 8.28 9.78 -24.58
CA ASP A 3 8.00 9.19 -23.27
C ASP A 3 6.76 8.32 -23.45
N ALA A 4 6.87 7.02 -23.17
CA ALA A 4 5.72 6.12 -23.21
C ALA A 4 4.66 6.64 -22.22
N PRO A 5 3.36 6.43 -22.46
CA PRO A 5 2.36 6.75 -21.45
C PRO A 5 2.61 5.80 -20.28
N LYS A 6 3.33 6.28 -19.26
CA LYS A 6 3.35 5.66 -17.93
C LYS A 6 1.90 5.45 -17.54
N GLY A 7 1.58 4.30 -16.97
CA GLY A 7 0.23 3.94 -16.55
C GLY A 7 -0.43 5.09 -15.79
N SER A 8 -1.77 5.17 -15.83
CA SER A 8 -2.51 6.23 -15.13
C SER A 8 -1.89 6.48 -13.76
N ALA A 9 -1.60 7.75 -13.42
CA ALA A 9 -1.01 8.18 -12.15
C ALA A 9 -2.03 8.06 -10.99
N LEU A 10 -2.74 6.94 -10.95
CA LEU A 10 -3.86 6.64 -10.09
C LEU A 10 -3.45 6.68 -8.62
N PHE A 11 -2.22 6.27 -8.33
CA PHE A 11 -1.65 6.23 -6.98
C PHE A 11 -0.57 7.30 -6.78
N ALA A 12 -0.53 8.37 -7.59
CA ALA A 12 0.50 9.42 -7.51
C ALA A 12 0.68 10.01 -6.10
N GLU A 13 -0.41 10.13 -5.35
CA GLU A 13 -0.43 10.68 -3.99
C GLU A 13 -0.32 9.60 -2.90
N CYS A 14 -0.05 8.34 -3.28
CA CYS A 14 0.03 7.22 -2.35
C CYS A 14 1.48 6.89 -2.01
N ALA A 15 1.85 7.07 -0.74
CA ALA A 15 3.00 6.42 -0.13
C ALA A 15 2.54 5.14 0.61
N VAL A 16 3.08 3.98 0.26
CA VAL A 16 2.53 2.67 0.63
C VAL A 16 3.59 1.80 1.31
N ALA A 17 3.25 1.19 2.43
CA ALA A 17 4.06 0.13 3.04
C ALA A 17 3.27 -1.19 3.09
N PHE A 18 3.99 -2.32 3.08
CA PHE A 18 3.41 -3.66 3.17
C PHE A 18 3.71 -4.31 4.51
N VAL A 19 2.73 -5.02 5.07
CA VAL A 19 2.92 -5.97 6.16
C VAL A 19 3.02 -7.36 5.58
N SER A 20 4.17 -8.01 5.72
CA SER A 20 4.36 -9.38 5.24
C SER A 20 3.53 -10.37 6.04
N SER A 21 3.05 -11.42 5.36
CA SER A 21 2.34 -12.54 5.99
C SER A 21 2.52 -13.80 5.15
N SER A 22 2.00 -14.93 5.62
CA SER A 22 1.98 -16.17 4.83
C SER A 22 1.22 -16.02 3.50
N ALA A 23 0.17 -15.18 3.47
CA ALA A 23 -0.60 -14.88 2.26
C ALA A 23 0.01 -13.74 1.43
N LEU A 24 0.70 -12.79 2.08
CA LEU A 24 1.37 -11.65 1.45
C LEU A 24 2.89 -11.87 1.48
N THR A 25 3.33 -12.81 0.65
CA THR A 25 4.73 -13.27 0.58
C THR A 25 5.66 -12.19 -0.01
N PRO A 26 6.99 -12.26 0.21
CA PRO A 26 7.94 -11.31 -0.36
C PRO A 26 7.86 -11.19 -1.89
N LYS A 27 7.62 -12.32 -2.58
CA LYS A 27 7.43 -12.34 -4.03
C LYS A 27 6.20 -11.52 -4.44
N LEU A 28 5.06 -11.76 -3.78
CA LEU A 28 3.83 -11.02 -4.07
C LEU A 28 3.95 -9.53 -3.71
N ILE A 29 4.64 -9.19 -2.62
CA ILE A 29 4.94 -7.80 -2.26
C ILE A 29 5.74 -7.13 -3.37
N SER A 30 6.77 -7.79 -3.90
CA SER A 30 7.57 -7.25 -5.01
C SER A 30 6.73 -7.03 -6.28
N GLU A 31 5.86 -7.98 -6.64
CA GLU A 31 4.96 -7.86 -7.79
C GLU A 31 3.96 -6.71 -7.62
N LEU A 32 3.35 -6.57 -6.45
CA LEU A 32 2.40 -5.49 -6.15
C LEU A 32 3.09 -4.13 -6.03
N SER A 33 4.33 -4.09 -5.53
CA SER A 33 5.13 -2.87 -5.44
C SER A 33 5.40 -2.31 -6.84
N SER A 34 5.92 -3.15 -7.75
CA SER A 34 6.14 -2.75 -9.14
C SER A 34 4.86 -2.25 -9.81
N LEU A 35 3.73 -2.94 -9.59
CA LEU A 35 2.44 -2.54 -10.14
C LEU A 35 1.97 -1.16 -9.61
N LEU A 36 2.15 -0.91 -8.32
CA LEU A 36 1.78 0.37 -7.70
C LEU A 36 2.70 1.51 -8.18
N GLU A 37 4.01 1.26 -8.27
CA GLU A 37 4.99 2.22 -8.80
C GLU A 37 4.73 2.56 -10.27
N ASP A 38 4.38 1.58 -11.10
CA ASP A 38 3.96 1.77 -12.50
C ASP A 38 2.73 2.69 -12.64
N HIS A 39 1.95 2.83 -11.57
CA HIS A 39 0.77 3.69 -11.47
C HIS A 39 0.98 4.91 -10.55
N GLY A 40 2.24 5.23 -10.23
CA GLY A 40 2.67 6.47 -9.58
C GLY A 40 2.83 6.41 -8.06
N ALA A 41 2.61 5.27 -7.41
CA ALA A 41 2.81 5.17 -5.97
C ALA A 41 4.29 5.28 -5.58
N THR A 42 4.53 5.70 -4.34
CA THR A 42 5.83 5.58 -3.67
C THR A 42 5.80 4.41 -2.71
N ILE A 43 6.75 3.47 -2.84
CA ILE A 43 6.88 2.37 -1.87
C ILE A 43 7.78 2.80 -0.71
N CYS A 44 7.30 2.59 0.50
CA CYS A 44 7.99 2.88 1.74
C CYS A 44 8.47 1.56 2.36
N GLU A 45 9.76 1.29 2.16
CA GLU A 45 10.41 0.13 2.76
C GLU A 45 10.35 0.17 4.30
N PRO A 46 10.21 -0.98 4.96
CA PRO A 46 10.36 -1.08 6.41
C PRO A 46 11.72 -0.54 6.87
N ARG A 47 11.76 -0.03 8.09
CA ARG A 47 13.01 0.33 8.76
C ARG A 47 13.86 -0.92 9.01
N ARG A 48 15.13 -0.71 9.38
CA ARG A 48 16.08 -1.80 9.68
C ARG A 48 15.61 -2.74 10.79
N ASP A 49 14.78 -2.25 11.71
CA ASP A 49 14.16 -3.03 12.79
C ASP A 49 12.85 -3.73 12.37
N GLY A 50 12.47 -3.63 11.10
CA GLY A 50 11.23 -4.19 10.56
C GLY A 50 9.99 -3.31 10.76
N SER A 51 10.11 -2.17 11.44
CA SER A 51 8.97 -1.27 11.67
C SER A 51 8.59 -0.48 10.41
N ILE A 52 7.31 -0.23 10.23
CA ILE A 52 6.78 0.64 9.18
C ILE A 52 7.13 2.10 9.50
N PRO A 53 7.61 2.89 8.52
CA PRO A 53 7.77 4.33 8.70
C PRO A 53 6.41 5.07 8.65
N ILE A 54 5.63 4.94 9.73
CA ILE A 54 4.27 5.49 9.90
C ILE A 54 4.15 6.95 9.46
N GLU A 55 5.15 7.78 9.78
CA GLU A 55 5.20 9.20 9.42
C GLU A 55 5.35 9.50 7.92
N LYS A 56 5.66 8.48 7.11
CA LYS A 56 5.90 8.62 5.66
C LYS A 56 4.83 7.95 4.80
N VAL A 57 3.93 7.16 5.40
CA VAL A 57 2.97 6.37 4.65
C VAL A 57 1.59 7.00 4.68
N THR A 58 0.88 6.86 3.57
CA THR A 58 -0.54 7.20 3.43
C THR A 58 -1.43 5.97 3.59
N HIS A 59 -0.90 4.77 3.28
CA HIS A 59 -1.62 3.52 3.31
C HIS A 59 -0.69 2.38 3.77
N ILE A 60 -1.24 1.45 4.53
CA ILE A 60 -0.58 0.18 4.86
C ILE A 60 -1.36 -0.94 4.17
N ILE A 61 -0.67 -1.78 3.41
CA ILE A 61 -1.26 -2.98 2.81
C ILE A 61 -1.03 -4.17 3.74
N SER A 62 -2.11 -4.71 4.30
CA SER A 62 -2.08 -5.91 5.12
C SER A 62 -3.36 -6.71 4.91
N ASN A 63 -3.25 -8.05 4.99
CA ASN A 63 -4.42 -8.95 5.01
C ASN A 63 -4.78 -9.38 6.45
N THR A 64 -4.09 -8.83 7.45
CA THR A 64 -4.31 -9.11 8.87
C THR A 64 -4.14 -7.84 9.69
N ILE A 65 -4.82 -7.78 10.83
CA ILE A 65 -4.63 -6.72 11.84
C ILE A 65 -3.53 -7.06 12.85
N ASP A 66 -3.04 -8.30 12.84
CA ASP A 66 -2.04 -8.81 13.77
C ASP A 66 -0.62 -8.38 13.35
N PHE A 67 -0.30 -7.11 13.57
CA PHE A 67 1.05 -6.57 13.44
C PHE A 67 1.31 -5.44 14.45
N PRO A 68 2.57 -5.23 14.89
CA PRO A 68 2.88 -4.37 16.04
C PRO A 68 2.35 -2.94 15.96
N GLN A 69 2.25 -2.37 14.76
CA GLN A 69 1.92 -0.96 14.54
C GLN A 69 0.47 -0.73 14.11
N PHE A 70 -0.41 -1.75 14.17
CA PHE A 70 -1.81 -1.61 13.79
C PHE A 70 -2.58 -0.61 14.67
N THR A 71 -2.29 -0.59 15.97
CA THR A 71 -2.93 0.37 16.89
C THR A 71 -2.41 1.78 16.64
N GLU A 72 -1.11 1.94 16.39
CA GLU A 72 -0.50 3.22 16.08
C GLU A 72 -1.04 3.79 14.76
N SER A 73 -1.13 2.96 13.70
CA SER A 73 -1.67 3.40 12.41
C SER A 73 -3.10 3.91 12.52
N GLN A 74 -3.94 3.26 13.33
CA GLN A 74 -5.30 3.75 13.61
C GLN A 74 -5.30 5.08 14.38
N ALA A 75 -4.44 5.21 15.39
CA ALA A 75 -4.36 6.43 16.20
C ALA A 75 -3.99 7.67 15.37
N VAL A 76 -3.23 7.49 14.29
CA VAL A 76 -2.87 8.54 13.33
C VAL A 76 -3.71 8.53 12.04
N MET A 77 -4.80 7.76 12.01
CA MET A 77 -5.74 7.66 10.89
C MET A 77 -5.11 7.21 9.56
N ILE A 78 -4.07 6.39 9.61
CA ILE A 78 -3.52 5.74 8.43
C ILE A 78 -4.36 4.51 8.10
N PRO A 79 -5.01 4.45 6.93
CA PRO A 79 -5.79 3.30 6.53
C PRO A 79 -4.92 2.05 6.36
N VAL A 80 -5.41 0.94 6.89
CA VAL A 80 -4.86 -0.40 6.68
C VAL A 80 -5.82 -1.15 5.75
N VAL A 81 -5.39 -1.41 4.52
CA VAL A 81 -6.23 -1.99 3.46
C VAL A 81 -5.66 -3.31 2.96
N THR A 82 -6.50 -4.17 2.39
CA THR A 82 -6.06 -5.44 1.80
C THR A 82 -5.54 -5.27 0.38
N THR A 83 -4.91 -6.31 -0.17
CA THR A 83 -4.52 -6.33 -1.59
C THR A 83 -5.70 -6.14 -2.56
N GLN A 84 -6.93 -6.40 -2.11
CA GLN A 84 -8.15 -6.15 -2.90
C GLN A 84 -8.38 -4.66 -3.18
N TRP A 85 -7.88 -3.75 -2.33
CA TRP A 85 -7.93 -2.32 -2.60
C TRP A 85 -7.16 -1.94 -3.86
N ILE A 86 -6.00 -2.57 -4.08
CA ILE A 86 -5.18 -2.35 -5.28
C ILE A 86 -5.96 -2.77 -6.53
N THR A 87 -6.42 -4.02 -6.56
CA THR A 87 -7.15 -4.57 -7.71
C THR A 87 -8.43 -3.79 -7.99
N SER A 88 -9.19 -3.47 -6.95
CA SER A 88 -10.44 -2.73 -7.08
C SER A 88 -10.23 -1.28 -7.55
N SER A 89 -9.16 -0.63 -7.11
CA SER A 89 -8.81 0.74 -7.53
C SER A 89 -8.44 0.77 -9.01
N LEU A 90 -7.65 -0.22 -9.48
CA LEU A 90 -7.29 -0.37 -10.88
C LEU A 90 -8.53 -0.64 -11.76
N THR A 91 -9.41 -1.55 -11.34
CA THR A 91 -10.65 -1.85 -12.07
C THR A 91 -11.56 -0.62 -12.17
N ARG A 92 -11.71 0.15 -11.09
CA ARG A 92 -12.56 1.35 -11.05
C ARG A 92 -11.90 2.62 -11.58
N ARG A 93 -10.59 2.58 -11.85
CA ARG A 93 -9.75 3.75 -12.17
C ARG A 93 -9.92 4.90 -11.17
N LYS A 94 -10.11 4.57 -9.89
CA LYS A 94 -10.27 5.52 -8.79
C LYS A 94 -9.76 4.90 -7.49
N THR A 95 -8.93 5.63 -6.76
CA THR A 95 -8.54 5.26 -5.40
C THR A 95 -9.71 5.55 -4.45
N SER A 96 -9.96 4.62 -3.53
CA SER A 96 -10.87 4.88 -2.41
C SER A 96 -10.05 5.38 -1.23
N THR A 97 -10.42 6.53 -0.69
CA THR A 97 -9.91 7.05 0.59
C THR A 97 -10.76 6.60 1.77
N ASP A 98 -11.86 5.86 1.53
CA ASP A 98 -12.66 5.29 2.60
C ASP A 98 -11.82 4.21 3.29
N PRO A 99 -11.54 4.32 4.60
CA PRO A 99 -10.80 3.28 5.30
C PRO A 99 -11.63 2.00 5.19
N THR A 100 -11.18 1.06 4.35
CA THR A 100 -11.60 -0.33 4.46
C THR A 100 -11.00 -0.83 5.76
N ILE A 101 -11.64 -0.51 6.88
CA ILE A 101 -11.29 -1.07 8.18
C ILE A 101 -11.40 -2.58 8.01
N LEU A 102 -10.27 -3.27 8.15
CA LEU A 102 -10.27 -4.69 8.46
C LEU A 102 -11.02 -4.83 9.80
N SER A 103 -12.33 -5.12 9.72
CA SER A 103 -13.20 -5.39 10.85
C SER A 103 -13.09 -6.84 11.31
#